data_AF-A0A8J5IVN2-F1
#
_entry.id   AF-A0A8J5IVN2-F1
#
_cell.length_a   1.000
_cell.length_b   1.000
_cell.length_c   1.000
_cell.angle_alpha   90.00
_cell.angle_beta   90.00
_cell.angle_gamma   90.00
#
_symmetry.space_group_name_H-M   'P 1'
#
loop_
_entity.id
_entity.type
_entity.pdbx_description
1 polymer ?
#
loop_
_entity_poly.entity_id
_entity_poly.type
_entity_poly.pdbx_seq_one_letter_code
_entity_poly.pdbx_strand_id
1 'polypeptide(L)'
;MDSSSSCMTVGDDLCTYKCFRAFGAYNSDPTQFVFIVSYNEQSESDDGIYATANNQIVTAIDQLTLSPQIASVWIEGGGYQQIDRGKVVELKLADDLLSSQSQVTSVSLVAMDLSTRVYDIPNMMPNSITDLSLSNTLLTEFPSHLASFTNVVALRLSCNYITTVNSSVYWEKLAVLDLQQNSLTTFEGNFPGLTDL
;
A
#
# COMPACT_ATOMS: atom_id res chain seq x y z
N MET A 1 -33.56 17.56 -3.77
CA MET A 1 -33.17 18.12 -2.47
C MET A 1 -33.44 17.05 -1.43
N ASP A 2 -32.41 16.30 -1.09
CA ASP A 2 -32.23 15.78 0.27
C ASP A 2 -30.74 15.96 0.57
N SER A 3 -30.48 16.51 1.74
CA SER A 3 -29.30 17.24 2.14
C SER A 3 -28.68 16.51 3.32
N SER A 4 -27.63 15.72 3.07
CA SER A 4 -26.72 15.25 4.12
C SER A 4 -25.36 14.90 3.53
N SER A 5 -24.57 15.92 3.21
CA SER A 5 -23.11 15.78 3.17
C SER A 5 -22.49 17.01 3.80
N SER A 6 -22.74 17.17 5.11
CA SER A 6 -22.07 18.17 5.91
C SER A 6 -20.66 17.69 6.25
N CYS A 7 -19.68 18.01 5.42
CA CYS A 7 -18.30 18.10 5.88
C CYS A 7 -18.21 19.37 6.74
N MET A 8 -18.30 19.22 8.06
CA MET A 8 -18.11 20.34 9.00
C MET A 8 -16.71 20.32 9.60
N THR A 9 -15.95 21.34 9.17
CA THR A 9 -14.96 22.18 9.88
C THR A 9 -13.86 21.57 10.73
N VAL A 10 -12.63 21.91 10.29
CA VAL A 10 -11.43 22.31 11.06
C VAL A 10 -11.73 22.76 12.49
N GLY A 11 -11.05 22.12 13.45
CA GLY A 11 -11.02 22.52 14.86
C GLY A 11 -11.08 21.32 15.80
N ASP A 12 -9.99 20.54 15.90
CA ASP A 12 -9.49 19.86 17.11
C ASP A 12 -8.32 18.94 16.72
N ASP A 13 -7.32 18.85 17.61
CA ASP A 13 -5.89 18.47 17.44
C ASP A 13 -5.50 17.15 16.74
N LEU A 14 -6.36 16.42 16.02
CA LEU A 14 -5.96 15.25 15.24
C LEU A 14 -6.85 15.14 13.99
N CYS A 15 -6.37 15.67 12.84
CA CYS A 15 -7.02 15.46 11.55
C CYS A 15 -6.98 13.96 11.18
N THR A 16 -7.99 13.22 11.62
CA THR A 16 -8.29 11.89 11.10
C THR A 16 -9.02 12.12 9.78
N TYR A 17 -8.37 11.81 8.66
CA TYR A 17 -8.86 12.14 7.31
C TYR A 17 -10.05 11.25 6.92
N LYS A 18 -11.26 11.65 7.34
CA LYS A 18 -12.47 10.84 7.15
C LYS A 18 -13.17 10.95 5.79
N CYS A 19 -12.92 12.00 5.01
CA CYS A 19 -13.70 12.24 3.80
C CYS A 19 -12.90 13.02 2.75
N PHE A 20 -12.00 12.36 2.04
CA PHE A 20 -11.62 12.90 0.73
C PHE A 20 -12.71 12.46 -0.26
N ARG A 21 -13.41 13.42 -0.89
CA ARG A 21 -13.95 13.19 -2.23
C ARG A 21 -12.75 13.06 -3.16
N ALA A 22 -12.04 11.93 -3.11
CA ALA A 22 -10.93 11.64 -4.01
C ALA A 22 -11.52 11.02 -5.27
N PHE A 23 -12.61 11.62 -5.76
CA PHE A 23 -12.94 11.44 -7.15
C PHE A 23 -11.92 12.27 -7.90
N GLY A 24 -10.90 11.60 -8.42
CA GLY A 24 -10.36 11.79 -9.76
C GLY A 24 -10.63 13.14 -10.42
N ALA A 25 -10.24 14.26 -9.78
CA ALA A 25 -9.96 15.45 -10.57
C ALA A 25 -8.73 15.18 -11.45
N TYR A 26 -7.87 14.23 -11.02
CA TYR A 26 -6.57 13.97 -11.64
C TYR A 26 -6.26 12.49 -11.95
N ASN A 27 -6.81 11.51 -11.20
CA ASN A 27 -6.68 10.08 -11.56
C ASN A 27 -7.40 9.82 -12.90
N SER A 28 -6.64 9.89 -13.99
CA SER A 28 -7.15 9.78 -15.37
C SER A 28 -7.65 8.38 -15.72
N ASP A 29 -7.15 7.36 -15.01
CA ASP A 29 -7.64 5.98 -15.11
C ASP A 29 -8.75 5.74 -14.07
N PRO A 30 -10.00 5.48 -14.50
CA PRO A 30 -11.12 5.23 -13.58
C PRO A 30 -11.01 3.91 -12.81
N THR A 31 -10.05 3.04 -13.18
CA THR A 31 -9.79 1.75 -12.53
C THR A 31 -8.72 1.81 -11.44
N GLN A 32 -8.12 2.99 -11.24
CA GLN A 32 -7.01 3.17 -10.31
C GLN A 32 -7.31 4.26 -9.28
N PHE A 33 -6.93 3.97 -8.04
CA PHE A 33 -6.79 4.94 -6.98
C PHE A 33 -5.31 5.14 -6.69
N VAL A 34 -4.77 6.32 -6.99
CA VAL A 34 -3.39 6.70 -6.64
C VAL A 34 -3.43 7.82 -5.61
N PHE A 35 -2.67 7.67 -4.53
CA PHE A 35 -2.49 8.67 -3.49
C PHE A 35 -1.01 8.79 -3.11
N ILE A 36 -0.46 9.98 -3.28
CA ILE A 36 0.95 10.28 -3.02
C ILE A 36 1.05 11.15 -1.77
N VAL A 37 1.88 10.73 -0.82
CA VAL A 37 2.09 11.42 0.45
C VAL A 37 3.52 11.94 0.48
N SER A 38 3.73 13.23 0.22
CA SER A 38 5.06 13.82 0.20
C SER A 38 5.71 13.83 1.59
N TYR A 39 7.05 13.72 1.64
CA TYR A 39 7.79 13.73 2.91
C TYR A 39 7.78 15.12 3.59
N ASN A 40 7.65 16.20 2.81
CA ASN A 40 7.72 17.58 3.27
C ASN A 40 7.02 18.56 2.30
N GLU A 41 6.79 19.80 2.75
CA GLU A 41 6.03 20.84 2.00
C GLU A 41 6.64 21.21 0.63
N GLN A 42 7.92 20.92 0.41
CA GLN A 42 8.63 21.32 -0.82
C GLN A 42 8.57 20.27 -1.93
N SER A 43 8.06 19.07 -1.66
CA SER A 43 8.03 17.94 -2.60
C SER A 43 6.62 17.54 -3.03
N GLU A 44 5.68 18.49 -3.00
CA GLU A 44 4.45 18.31 -3.76
C GLU A 44 4.84 18.28 -5.24
N SER A 45 4.92 17.08 -5.83
CA SER A 45 4.81 16.93 -7.27
C SER A 45 3.38 17.34 -7.64
N ASP A 46 3.13 18.65 -7.68
CA ASP A 46 1.89 19.24 -8.16
C ASP A 46 1.86 19.16 -9.70
N ASP A 47 2.13 17.97 -10.23
CA ASP A 47 1.97 17.69 -11.65
C ASP A 47 0.47 17.68 -12.03
N GLY A 48 -0.42 17.76 -11.03
CA GLY A 48 -1.87 17.75 -11.20
C GLY A 48 -2.38 16.43 -11.78
N ILE A 49 -1.70 15.31 -11.52
CA ILE A 49 -2.08 13.98 -12.05
C ILE A 49 -2.60 13.04 -10.96
N TYR A 50 -2.14 13.16 -9.71
CA TYR A 50 -2.58 12.27 -8.64
C TYR A 50 -3.08 13.05 -7.44
N ALA A 51 -3.89 12.41 -6.60
CA ALA A 51 -4.22 12.97 -5.31
C ALA A 51 -2.95 13.01 -4.46
N THR A 52 -2.56 14.19 -4.01
CA THR A 52 -1.37 14.39 -3.18
C THR A 52 -1.74 14.94 -1.81
N ALA A 53 -0.93 14.63 -0.82
CA ALA A 53 -0.94 15.28 0.48
C ALA A 53 0.46 15.29 1.08
N ASN A 54 0.66 16.09 2.12
CA ASN A 54 1.90 16.15 2.86
C ASN A 54 1.80 15.35 4.16
N ASN A 55 2.83 14.57 4.51
CA ASN A 55 2.86 13.74 5.73
C ASN A 55 2.86 14.54 7.04
N GLN A 56 3.06 15.86 7.00
CA GLN A 56 2.88 16.77 8.15
C GLN A 56 1.41 17.11 8.39
N ILE A 57 0.55 16.90 7.39
CA ILE A 57 -0.87 17.22 7.45
C ILE A 57 -1.68 15.92 7.50
N VAL A 58 -1.48 15.01 6.54
CA VAL A 58 -2.07 13.67 6.53
C VAL A 58 -1.19 12.70 7.30
N THR A 59 -1.64 12.32 8.50
CA THR A 59 -0.97 11.33 9.34
C THR A 59 -1.73 10.02 9.45
N ALA A 60 -2.95 9.95 8.88
CA ALA A 60 -3.76 8.73 8.88
C ALA A 60 -4.67 8.62 7.64
N ILE A 61 -4.93 7.38 7.21
CA ILE A 61 -5.95 7.03 6.23
C ILE A 61 -6.96 6.08 6.90
N ASP A 62 -8.20 6.53 7.02
CA ASP A 62 -9.33 5.71 7.46
C ASP A 62 -9.77 4.74 6.36
N GLN A 63 -10.70 3.82 6.68
CA GLN A 63 -11.26 2.89 5.70
C GLN A 63 -11.70 3.59 4.40
N LEU A 64 -11.26 3.06 3.27
CA LEU A 64 -11.57 3.58 1.94
C LEU A 64 -12.86 2.95 1.41
N THR A 65 -13.74 3.80 0.89
CA THR A 65 -14.91 3.38 0.10
C THR A 65 -14.68 3.79 -1.34
N LEU A 66 -14.46 2.81 -2.22
CA LEU A 66 -14.06 3.03 -3.61
C LEU A 66 -15.21 2.77 -4.58
N SER A 67 -15.11 3.37 -5.76
CA SER A 67 -16.01 3.04 -6.88
C SER A 67 -15.86 1.55 -7.25
N PRO A 68 -16.93 0.85 -7.66
CA PRO A 68 -16.85 -0.54 -8.12
C PRO A 68 -15.91 -0.79 -9.31
N GLN A 69 -15.51 0.26 -10.04
CA GLN A 69 -14.59 0.17 -11.17
C GLN A 69 -13.12 0.14 -10.75
N ILE A 70 -12.79 0.60 -9.54
CA ILE A 70 -11.41 0.69 -9.05
C ILE A 70 -10.94 -0.70 -8.64
N ALA A 71 -10.00 -1.26 -9.42
CA ALA A 71 -9.40 -2.56 -9.15
C ALA A 71 -7.97 -2.44 -8.59
N SER A 72 -7.34 -1.28 -8.73
CA SER A 72 -5.97 -1.02 -8.27
C SER A 72 -5.91 0.14 -7.29
N VAL A 73 -5.22 -0.05 -6.18
CA VAL A 73 -4.96 0.98 -5.16
C VAL A 73 -3.46 1.14 -4.98
N TRP A 74 -2.98 2.37 -5.08
CA TRP A 74 -1.59 2.75 -4.92
C TRP A 74 -1.48 3.88 -3.92
N ILE A 75 -0.80 3.64 -2.81
CA ILE A 75 -0.49 4.63 -1.79
C ILE A 75 1.03 4.67 -1.64
N GLU A 76 1.63 5.82 -1.91
CA GLU A 76 3.09 5.96 -1.96
C GLU A 76 3.55 7.16 -1.15
N GLY A 77 4.56 6.95 -0.30
CA GLY A 77 5.30 8.03 0.35
C GLY A 77 6.36 8.65 -0.56
N GLY A 78 6.59 9.95 -0.42
CA GLY A 78 7.56 10.69 -1.22
C GLY A 78 6.99 11.23 -2.53
N GLY A 79 7.75 11.07 -3.61
CA GLY A 79 7.35 11.45 -4.97
C GLY A 79 7.00 10.21 -5.79
N TYR A 80 6.15 10.36 -6.81
CA TYR A 80 5.73 9.24 -7.66
C TYR A 80 6.92 8.50 -8.27
N GLN A 81 7.02 7.19 -8.00
CA GLN A 81 8.10 6.31 -8.44
C GLN A 81 9.51 6.73 -7.96
N GLN A 82 9.61 7.53 -6.90
CA GLN A 82 10.88 7.93 -6.29
C GLN A 82 11.12 7.15 -5.00
N ILE A 83 11.88 6.07 -5.11
CA ILE A 83 12.19 5.20 -3.97
C ILE A 83 13.60 5.47 -3.46
N ASP A 84 13.68 6.24 -2.36
CA ASP A 84 14.87 6.37 -1.53
C ASP A 84 14.79 5.33 -0.39
N ARG A 85 15.51 4.19 -0.50
CA ARG A 85 15.45 3.11 0.51
C ARG A 85 15.65 3.62 1.93
N GLY A 86 14.71 3.32 2.82
CA GLY A 86 14.72 3.72 4.23
C GLY A 86 14.10 5.10 4.49
N LYS A 87 13.85 5.90 3.46
CA LYS A 87 13.06 7.11 3.56
C LYS A 87 11.61 6.74 3.33
N VAL A 88 10.77 6.93 4.34
CA VAL A 88 9.37 6.52 4.33
C VAL A 88 8.51 7.58 5.00
N VAL A 89 7.22 7.58 4.67
CA VAL A 89 6.21 8.32 5.43
C VAL A 89 5.74 7.55 6.65
N GLU A 90 5.44 8.29 7.72
CA GLU A 90 4.72 7.77 8.89
C GLU A 90 3.22 8.04 8.69
N LEU A 91 2.50 7.03 8.19
CA LEU A 91 1.10 7.13 7.84
C LEU A 91 0.31 6.00 8.50
N LYS A 92 -0.60 6.34 9.42
CA LYS A 92 -1.44 5.37 10.09
C LYS A 92 -2.55 4.88 9.16
N LEU A 93 -2.49 3.61 8.77
CA LEU A 93 -3.56 2.96 8.03
C LEU A 93 -4.59 2.33 8.98
N ALA A 94 -5.87 2.44 8.64
CA ALA A 94 -6.95 1.74 9.32
C ALA A 94 -6.79 0.22 9.22
N ASP A 95 -7.18 -0.50 10.27
CA ASP A 95 -7.05 -1.96 10.35
C ASP A 95 -7.94 -2.69 9.33
N ASP A 96 -8.93 -1.99 8.79
CA ASP A 96 -9.92 -2.45 7.82
C ASP A 96 -9.89 -1.67 6.50
N LEU A 97 -8.75 -1.04 6.19
CA LEU A 97 -8.51 -0.06 5.11
C LEU A 97 -9.28 -0.34 3.81
N LEU A 98 -9.15 -1.53 3.25
CA LEU A 98 -9.76 -2.02 2.01
C LEU A 98 -10.55 -3.31 2.20
N SER A 99 -10.73 -3.79 3.44
CA SER A 99 -11.35 -5.10 3.74
C SER A 99 -12.73 -5.30 3.10
N SER A 100 -13.49 -4.21 2.91
CA SER A 100 -14.82 -4.20 2.29
C SER A 100 -14.81 -4.04 0.75
N GLN A 101 -13.64 -3.86 0.14
CA GLN A 101 -13.46 -3.51 -1.28
C GLN A 101 -13.12 -4.75 -2.13
N SER A 102 -14.04 -5.72 -2.22
CA SER A 102 -13.82 -7.01 -2.90
C SER A 102 -13.48 -6.92 -4.40
N GLN A 103 -13.70 -5.77 -5.02
CA GLN A 103 -13.34 -5.49 -6.41
C GLN A 103 -11.84 -5.22 -6.59
N VAL A 104 -11.12 -4.89 -5.52
CA VAL A 104 -9.68 -4.57 -5.58
C VAL A 104 -8.87 -5.86 -5.68
N THR A 105 -8.00 -5.93 -6.68
CA THR A 105 -7.12 -7.07 -6.93
C THR A 105 -5.64 -6.69 -6.84
N SER A 106 -5.32 -5.40 -6.98
CA SER A 106 -3.95 -4.88 -6.91
C SER A 106 -3.84 -3.82 -5.82
N VAL A 107 -2.89 -4.00 -4.90
CA VAL A 107 -2.57 -3.03 -3.86
C VAL A 107 -1.07 -2.78 -3.81
N SER A 108 -0.70 -1.51 -3.86
CA SER A 108 0.66 -1.03 -3.64
C SER A 108 0.71 -0.10 -2.44
N LEU A 109 1.44 -0.50 -1.42
CA LEU A 109 1.84 0.34 -0.29
C LEU A 109 3.35 0.56 -0.40
N VAL A 110 3.75 1.76 -0.82
CA VAL A 110 5.15 2.05 -1.16
C VAL A 110 5.70 3.16 -0.26
N ALA A 111 6.95 3.04 0.15
CA ALA A 111 7.67 4.09 0.89
C ALA A 111 6.94 4.58 2.15
N MET A 112 6.39 3.66 2.93
CA MET A 112 5.69 3.95 4.20
C MET A 112 6.14 2.99 5.30
N ASP A 113 6.19 3.44 6.55
CA ASP A 113 6.59 2.56 7.65
C ASP A 113 5.51 1.51 7.96
N LEU A 114 5.76 0.24 7.61
CA LEU A 114 4.94 -0.91 7.99
C LEU A 114 5.66 -1.86 8.95
N SER A 115 6.82 -1.47 9.48
CA SER A 115 7.67 -2.35 10.31
C SER A 115 6.95 -2.91 11.54
N THR A 116 5.99 -2.15 12.08
CA THR A 116 5.17 -2.54 13.24
C THR A 116 3.78 -3.07 12.88
N ARG A 117 3.38 -3.01 11.60
CA ARG A 117 2.01 -3.29 11.15
C ARG A 117 1.91 -4.36 10.05
N VAL A 118 3.03 -4.93 9.61
CA VAL A 118 3.02 -5.93 8.52
C VAL A 118 2.10 -7.13 8.81
N TYR A 119 1.95 -7.52 10.07
CA TYR A 119 1.07 -8.62 10.49
C TYR A 119 -0.43 -8.29 10.41
N ASP A 120 -0.79 -7.00 10.32
CA ASP A 120 -2.18 -6.55 10.20
C ASP A 120 -2.65 -6.51 8.74
N ILE A 121 -1.73 -6.55 7.78
CA ILE A 121 -2.03 -6.46 6.34
C ILE A 121 -3.14 -7.43 5.88
N PRO A 122 -3.19 -8.71 6.33
CA PRO A 122 -4.29 -9.61 6.01
C PRO A 122 -5.69 -9.12 6.43
N ASN A 123 -5.79 -8.31 7.48
CA ASN A 123 -7.06 -7.73 7.93
C ASN A 123 -7.38 -6.41 7.19
N MET A 124 -6.35 -5.69 6.76
CA MET A 124 -6.49 -4.41 6.06
C MET A 124 -7.03 -4.56 4.64
N MET A 125 -6.82 -5.71 3.99
CA MET A 125 -7.04 -5.90 2.55
C MET A 125 -8.08 -6.99 2.26
N PRO A 126 -8.75 -6.98 1.10
CA PRO A 126 -9.66 -8.05 0.72
C PRO A 126 -8.89 -9.33 0.32
N ASN A 127 -9.54 -10.49 0.35
CA ASN A 127 -8.92 -11.75 -0.10
C ASN A 127 -8.83 -11.91 -1.64
N SER A 128 -9.33 -10.93 -2.39
CA SER A 128 -9.31 -10.87 -3.86
C SER A 128 -7.94 -10.46 -4.43
N ILE A 129 -6.97 -10.11 -3.58
CA ILE A 129 -5.66 -9.62 -4.01
C ILE A 129 -4.90 -10.69 -4.81
N THR A 130 -4.46 -10.29 -6.01
CA THR A 130 -3.57 -11.03 -6.91
C THR A 130 -2.19 -10.40 -6.97
N ASP A 131 -2.10 -9.09 -6.73
CA ASP A 131 -0.87 -8.30 -6.85
C ASP A 131 -0.70 -7.45 -5.59
N LEU A 132 0.38 -7.68 -4.86
CA LEU A 132 0.70 -6.93 -3.64
C LEU A 132 2.12 -6.37 -3.71
N SER A 133 2.25 -5.06 -3.55
CA SER A 133 3.54 -4.39 -3.37
C SER A 133 3.64 -3.79 -1.98
N LEU A 134 4.71 -4.13 -1.26
CA LEU A 134 5.13 -3.53 0.01
C LEU A 134 6.56 -2.99 -0.12
N SER A 135 6.90 -2.41 -1.28
CA SER A 135 8.25 -1.93 -1.55
C SER A 135 8.64 -0.73 -0.69
N ASN A 136 9.86 -0.75 -0.15
CA ASN A 136 10.38 0.28 0.78
C ASN A 136 9.46 0.51 1.99
N THR A 137 9.12 -0.56 2.72
CA THR A 137 8.22 -0.49 3.89
C THR A 137 8.89 -0.90 5.20
N LEU A 138 10.23 -0.82 5.22
CA LEU A 138 11.10 -1.12 6.36
C LEU A 138 11.02 -2.58 6.87
N LEU A 139 10.56 -3.52 6.05
CA LEU A 139 10.47 -4.93 6.46
C LEU A 139 11.85 -5.52 6.69
N THR A 140 12.08 -6.09 7.87
CA THR A 140 13.35 -6.78 8.23
C THR A 140 13.26 -8.30 8.07
N GLU A 141 12.05 -8.83 8.09
CA GLU A 141 11.74 -10.24 7.94
C GLU A 141 10.85 -10.47 6.73
N PHE A 142 11.01 -11.64 6.11
CA PHE A 142 10.15 -12.04 5.01
C PHE A 142 8.71 -12.31 5.53
N PRO A 143 7.67 -11.67 4.97
CA PRO A 143 6.33 -11.65 5.54
C PRO A 143 5.54 -12.93 5.20
N SER A 144 5.99 -14.06 5.73
CA SER A 144 5.44 -15.40 5.46
C SER A 144 3.94 -15.55 5.77
N HIS A 145 3.42 -14.79 6.74
CA HIS A 145 2.00 -14.78 7.09
C HIS A 145 1.09 -14.28 5.96
N LEU A 146 1.63 -13.51 5.01
CA LEU A 146 0.89 -13.08 3.81
C LEU A 146 0.53 -14.25 2.89
N ALA A 147 1.04 -15.46 3.14
CA ALA A 147 0.62 -16.69 2.47
C ALA A 147 -0.88 -17.00 2.66
N SER A 148 -1.56 -16.35 3.60
CA SER A 148 -3.03 -16.36 3.69
C SER A 148 -3.72 -15.81 2.44
N PHE A 149 -3.07 -14.93 1.66
CA PHE A 149 -3.59 -14.47 0.39
C PHE A 149 -3.34 -15.50 -0.71
N THR A 150 -4.20 -16.52 -0.76
CA THR A 150 -4.07 -17.68 -1.66
C THR A 150 -4.24 -17.37 -3.15
N ASN A 151 -4.55 -16.13 -3.51
CA ASN A 151 -4.73 -15.66 -4.89
C ASN A 151 -3.54 -14.84 -5.40
N VAL A 152 -2.56 -14.52 -4.55
CA VAL A 152 -1.42 -13.70 -4.95
C VAL A 152 -0.58 -14.43 -5.99
N VAL A 153 -0.38 -13.75 -7.12
CA VAL A 153 0.47 -14.13 -8.24
C VAL A 153 1.74 -13.30 -8.27
N ALA A 154 1.67 -12.03 -7.83
CA ALA A 154 2.84 -11.16 -7.72
C ALA A 154 2.97 -10.54 -6.32
N LEU A 155 4.13 -10.73 -5.71
CA LEU A 155 4.52 -10.13 -4.44
C LEU A 155 5.80 -9.32 -4.62
N ARG A 156 5.73 -8.00 -4.39
CA ARG A 156 6.88 -7.10 -4.51
C ARG A 156 7.29 -6.59 -3.15
N LEU A 157 8.52 -6.88 -2.77
CA LEU A 157 9.12 -6.56 -1.47
C LEU A 157 10.46 -5.83 -1.66
N SER A 158 10.67 -5.19 -2.82
CA SER A 158 11.90 -4.47 -3.12
C SER A 158 12.19 -3.33 -2.14
N CYS A 159 13.46 -2.94 -2.01
CA CYS A 159 13.90 -1.86 -1.12
C CYS A 159 13.59 -2.04 0.37
N ASN A 160 13.42 -3.28 0.84
CA ASN A 160 13.27 -3.58 2.26
C ASN A 160 14.62 -3.98 2.89
N TYR A 161 14.62 -4.54 4.10
CA TYR A 161 15.80 -5.00 4.84
C TYR A 161 15.74 -6.51 5.12
N ILE A 162 15.03 -7.26 4.29
CA ILE A 162 14.86 -8.70 4.44
C ILE A 162 16.20 -9.39 4.24
N THR A 163 16.55 -10.27 5.17
CA THR A 163 17.84 -11.01 5.16
C THR A 163 17.69 -12.48 4.82
N THR A 164 16.51 -13.05 5.01
CA THR A 164 16.25 -14.48 4.79
C THR A 164 14.83 -14.70 4.27
N VAL A 165 14.67 -15.68 3.38
CA VAL A 165 13.38 -16.33 3.08
C VAL A 165 13.50 -17.76 3.60
N ASN A 166 12.54 -18.22 4.41
CA ASN A 166 12.64 -19.49 5.14
C ASN A 166 11.81 -20.64 4.51
N SER A 167 12.28 -21.87 4.73
CA SER A 167 11.73 -23.10 4.13
C SER A 167 10.27 -23.44 4.51
N SER A 168 9.68 -22.77 5.50
CA SER A 168 8.30 -23.03 5.94
C SER A 168 7.24 -22.31 5.11
N VAL A 169 7.66 -21.46 4.18
CA VAL A 169 6.78 -20.68 3.31
C VAL A 169 6.27 -21.53 2.15
N TYR A 170 4.95 -21.52 1.93
CA TYR A 170 4.31 -22.11 0.76
C TYR A 170 3.36 -21.11 0.10
N TRP A 171 3.61 -20.81 -1.18
CA TRP A 171 2.72 -20.02 -2.02
C TRP A 171 2.51 -20.73 -3.36
N GLU A 172 1.33 -21.32 -3.52
CA GLU A 172 1.01 -22.16 -4.69
C GLU A 172 1.01 -21.38 -6.02
N LYS A 173 0.44 -20.17 -6.02
CA LYS A 173 0.19 -19.38 -7.24
C LYS A 173 1.21 -18.28 -7.50
N LEU A 174 2.15 -18.05 -6.59
CA LEU A 174 3.11 -16.96 -6.71
C LEU A 174 4.04 -17.21 -7.90
N ALA A 175 3.93 -16.37 -8.91
CA ALA A 175 4.73 -16.41 -10.13
C ALA A 175 5.85 -15.36 -10.11
N VAL A 176 5.61 -14.21 -9.48
CA VAL A 176 6.57 -13.11 -9.38
C VAL A 176 6.85 -12.79 -7.92
N LEU A 177 8.12 -12.87 -7.50
CA LEU A 177 8.58 -12.46 -6.19
C LEU A 177 9.74 -11.46 -6.33
N ASP A 178 9.47 -10.17 -6.23
CA ASP A 178 10.53 -9.16 -6.30
C ASP A 178 11.14 -8.93 -4.91
N LEU A 179 12.41 -9.29 -4.73
CA LEU A 179 13.20 -9.06 -3.52
C LEU A 179 14.39 -8.12 -3.77
N GLN A 180 14.40 -7.36 -4.86
CA GLN A 180 15.52 -6.48 -5.19
C GLN A 180 15.82 -5.47 -4.08
N GLN A 181 17.09 -5.09 -3.95
CA GLN A 181 17.54 -4.09 -2.96
C GLN A 181 17.21 -4.44 -1.50
N ASN A 182 17.08 -5.74 -1.19
CA ASN A 182 17.12 -6.28 0.17
C ASN A 182 18.57 -6.63 0.59
N SER A 183 18.72 -7.32 1.71
CA SER A 183 20.00 -7.77 2.26
C SER A 183 20.04 -9.29 2.41
N LEU A 184 19.48 -10.00 1.42
CA LEU A 184 19.32 -11.45 1.45
C LEU A 184 20.66 -12.18 1.54
N THR A 185 20.72 -13.13 2.46
CA THR A 185 21.85 -14.05 2.66
C THR A 185 21.42 -15.51 2.42
N THR A 186 20.14 -15.81 2.59
CA THR A 186 19.55 -17.14 2.35
C THR A 186 18.19 -17.00 1.68
N PHE A 187 17.89 -17.97 0.81
CA PHE A 187 16.60 -18.08 0.14
C PHE A 187 16.18 -19.55 0.12
N GLU A 188 15.24 -19.90 0.98
CA GLU A 188 14.60 -21.21 1.04
C GLU A 188 13.09 -20.99 1.09
N GLY A 189 12.32 -21.74 0.32
CA GLY A 189 10.86 -21.64 0.32
C GLY A 189 10.26 -22.48 -0.80
N ASN A 190 8.98 -22.82 -0.67
CA ASN A 190 8.27 -23.62 -1.66
C ASN A 190 7.34 -22.74 -2.50
N PHE A 191 7.83 -22.41 -3.70
CA PHE A 191 7.13 -21.58 -4.68
C PHE A 191 7.04 -22.35 -6.01
N PRO A 192 6.13 -23.35 -6.13
CA PRO A 192 6.09 -24.24 -7.28
C PRO A 192 5.73 -23.52 -8.59
N GLY A 193 5.08 -22.34 -8.50
CA GLY A 193 4.71 -21.51 -9.64
C GLY A 193 5.69 -20.38 -9.98
N LEU A 194 6.79 -20.22 -9.24
CA LEU A 194 7.69 -19.07 -9.37
C LEU A 194 8.42 -19.07 -10.70
N THR A 195 8.22 -18.04 -11.50
CA THR A 195 8.88 -17.83 -12.79
C THR A 195 9.87 -16.67 -12.75
N ASP A 196 9.62 -15.66 -11.92
CA ASP A 196 10.42 -14.44 -11.82
C ASP A 196 10.76 -14.12 -10.35
N LEU A 197 12.06 -13.95 -10.07
CA LEU A 197 12.64 -13.69 -8.73
C LEU A 197 13.64 -12.52 -8.77
#